data_AF-A0A343J0M7-F1
#
_entry.id   AF-A0A343J0M7-F1
#
_cell.length_a   1.000
_cell.length_b   1.000
_cell.length_c   1.000
_cell.angle_alpha   90.00
_cell.angle_beta   90.00
_cell.angle_gamma   90.00
#
_symmetry.space_group_name_H-M   'P 1'
#
loop_
_entity.id
_entity.type
_entity.pdbx_description
1 polymer ?
#
loop_
_entity_poly.entity_id
_entity_poly.type
_entity_poly.pdbx_seq_one_letter_code
_entity_poly.pdbx_strand_id
1 'polypeptide(L)'
;MKPYVKSLQRFRPDVVVLNTGYAVNDLYGPIIMGKEDTLRTLAMLPETTIVASHMEAINHCLLTRAELREFTLEHGIEKQVRIPADGEILTF
;
A
#
# COMPACT_ATOMS: atom_id res chain seq x y z
N MET A 1 -10.97 -4.90 15.58
CA MET A 1 -10.94 -4.25 14.25
C MET A 1 -9.84 -3.20 14.25
N LYS A 2 -8.88 -3.27 13.31
CA LYS A 2 -7.77 -2.31 13.24
C LYS A 2 -8.31 -0.87 13.04
N PRO A 3 -7.74 0.17 13.68
CA PRO A 3 -8.27 1.54 13.58
C PRO A 3 -8.42 2.08 12.15
N TYR A 4 -7.53 1.71 11.23
CA TYR A 4 -7.59 2.19 9.85
C TYR A 4 -8.86 1.71 9.11
N VAL A 5 -9.34 0.50 9.40
CA VAL A 5 -10.55 -0.08 8.79
C VAL A 5 -11.78 0.78 9.09
N LYS A 6 -11.89 1.31 10.33
CA LYS A 6 -12.99 2.21 10.71
C LYS A 6 -12.93 3.52 9.92
N SER A 7 -11.73 3.99 9.63
CA SER A 7 -11.52 5.21 8.84
C SER A 7 -11.93 4.99 7.38
N LEU A 8 -11.52 3.87 6.77
CA LEU A 8 -11.92 3.51 5.41
C LEU A 8 -13.44 3.40 5.26
N GLN A 9 -14.10 2.72 6.20
CA GLN A 9 -15.56 2.57 6.18
C GLN A 9 -16.30 3.90 6.38
N ARG A 10 -15.80 4.76 7.27
CA ARG A 10 -16.43 6.04 7.59
C ARG A 10 -16.29 7.06 6.45
N PHE A 11 -15.09 7.19 5.91
CA PHE A 11 -14.76 8.29 4.99
C PHE A 11 -14.82 7.88 3.52
N ARG A 12 -14.72 6.58 3.20
CA ARG A 12 -14.76 6.03 1.84
C ARG A 12 -13.98 6.88 0.81
N PRO A 13 -12.67 7.14 1.04
CA PRO A 13 -11.90 8.04 0.20
C PRO A 13 -11.71 7.49 -1.22
N ASP A 14 -11.69 8.40 -2.20
CA ASP A 14 -11.37 8.07 -3.60
C ASP A 14 -9.89 7.71 -3.79
N VAL A 15 -9.01 8.25 -2.92
CA VAL A 15 -7.57 7.98 -2.92
C VAL A 15 -7.08 7.62 -1.51
N VAL A 16 -6.32 6.53 -1.41
CA VAL A 16 -5.68 6.08 -0.17
C VAL A 16 -4.17 6.02 -0.36
N VAL A 17 -3.42 6.81 0.40
CA VAL A 17 -1.95 6.72 0.42
C VAL A 17 -1.54 5.76 1.54
N LEU A 18 -0.80 4.70 1.20
CA LEU A 18 -0.32 3.69 2.15
C LEU A 18 1.22 3.72 2.23
N ASN A 19 1.73 3.67 3.45
CA ASN A 19 3.16 3.44 3.69
C ASN A 19 3.43 1.92 3.64
N THR A 20 3.81 1.42 2.47
CA THR A 20 3.90 -0.01 2.13
C THR A 20 5.34 -0.55 2.17
N GLY A 21 6.22 0.05 2.96
CA GLY A 21 7.62 -0.40 3.06
C GLY A 21 7.83 -1.79 3.66
N TYR A 22 6.81 -2.36 4.32
CA TYR A 22 6.90 -3.60 5.07
C TYR A 22 8.13 -3.64 5.99
N ALA A 23 8.30 -2.56 6.76
CA ALA A 23 9.37 -2.50 7.74
C ALA A 23 9.16 -3.54 8.83
N VAL A 24 10.22 -4.24 9.20
CA VAL A 24 10.18 -5.32 10.19
C VAL A 24 11.06 -4.97 11.39
N ASN A 25 10.51 -5.18 12.58
CA ASN A 25 11.27 -5.25 13.81
C ASN A 25 11.60 -6.72 14.13
N ASP A 26 12.83 -7.00 14.54
CA ASP A 26 13.34 -8.37 14.76
C ASP A 26 12.51 -9.18 15.77
N LEU A 27 11.95 -8.55 16.80
CA LEU A 27 11.21 -9.23 17.87
C LEU A 27 9.70 -9.22 17.64
N TYR A 28 9.18 -8.19 16.98
CA TYR A 28 7.74 -7.90 16.92
C TYR A 28 7.14 -8.01 15.50
N GLY A 29 7.97 -8.28 14.49
CA GLY A 29 7.51 -8.42 13.11
C GLY A 29 7.21 -7.09 12.42
N PRO A 30 6.30 -7.07 11.41
CA PRO A 30 6.00 -5.89 10.63
C PRO A 30 5.47 -4.72 11.49
N ILE A 31 6.10 -3.55 11.37
CA ILE A 31 5.72 -2.32 12.06
C ILE A 31 4.93 -1.35 11.17
N ILE A 32 4.92 -1.56 9.86
CA ILE A 32 4.08 -0.84 8.89
C ILE A 32 3.48 -1.83 7.86
N MET A 33 2.66 -1.32 6.95
CA MET A 33 1.92 -2.11 5.97
C MET A 33 2.82 -2.70 4.87
N GLY A 34 2.34 -3.78 4.24
CA GLY A 34 2.96 -4.43 3.08
C GLY A 34 2.00 -4.64 1.92
N LYS A 35 2.39 -5.52 0.99
CA LYS A 35 1.62 -5.84 -0.23
C LYS A 35 0.23 -6.41 0.09
N GLU A 36 0.11 -7.25 1.11
CA GLU A 36 -1.16 -7.86 1.51
C GLU A 36 -2.16 -6.82 2.03
N ASP A 37 -1.68 -5.76 2.68
CA ASP A 37 -2.55 -4.68 3.16
C ASP A 37 -3.10 -3.82 2.01
N THR A 38 -2.40 -3.77 0.87
CA THR A 38 -2.89 -3.17 -0.38
C THR A 38 -4.12 -3.92 -0.88
N LEU A 39 -4.02 -5.25 -1.00
CA LEU A 39 -5.15 -6.09 -1.42
C LEU A 39 -6.32 -6.03 -0.42
N ARG A 40 -6.04 -6.08 0.88
CA ARG A 40 -7.07 -5.95 1.93
C ARG A 40 -7.81 -4.61 1.85
N THR A 41 -7.09 -3.54 1.55
CA THR A 41 -7.68 -2.21 1.40
C THR A 41 -8.65 -2.17 0.21
N LEU A 42 -8.24 -2.72 -0.95
CA LEU A 42 -9.12 -2.83 -2.13
C LEU A 42 -10.29 -3.79 -1.92
N ALA A 43 -10.13 -4.85 -1.13
CA ALA A 43 -11.26 -5.72 -0.77
C ALA A 43 -12.34 -4.97 0.03
N MET A 44 -11.99 -3.92 0.77
CA MET A 44 -12.92 -3.09 1.52
C MET A 44 -13.47 -1.90 0.72
N LEU A 45 -12.63 -1.30 -0.13
CA LEU A 45 -12.97 -0.19 -1.01
C LEU A 45 -12.52 -0.49 -2.45
N PRO A 46 -13.27 -1.31 -3.21
CA PRO A 46 -12.84 -1.77 -4.55
C PRO A 46 -12.62 -0.67 -5.58
N GLU A 47 -13.25 0.49 -5.38
CA GLU A 47 -13.20 1.64 -6.29
C GLU A 47 -12.13 2.67 -5.91
N THR A 48 -11.45 2.51 -4.76
CA THR A 48 -10.41 3.47 -4.34
C THR A 48 -9.14 3.28 -5.17
N THR A 49 -8.41 4.36 -5.40
CA THR A 49 -7.04 4.30 -5.91
C THR A 49 -6.06 4.28 -4.74
N ILE A 50 -5.18 3.29 -4.70
CA ILE A 50 -4.10 3.22 -3.72
C ILE A 50 -2.84 3.87 -4.29
N VAL A 51 -2.16 4.67 -3.49
CA VAL A 51 -0.79 5.16 -3.76
C VAL A 51 0.15 4.52 -2.75
N ALA A 52 1.07 3.70 -3.25
CA ALA A 52 2.12 3.06 -2.45
C ALA A 52 3.28 4.04 -2.20
N SER A 53 3.69 4.19 -0.96
CA SER A 53 4.78 5.08 -0.52
C SER A 53 5.64 4.40 0.54
N HIS A 54 6.68 5.09 1.01
CA HIS A 54 7.55 4.66 2.11
C HIS A 54 8.32 3.35 1.80
N MET A 55 8.79 3.22 0.56
CA MET A 55 9.56 2.07 0.06
C MET A 55 10.91 2.55 -0.47
N GLU A 56 11.91 1.66 -0.50
CA GLU A 56 13.21 1.87 -1.19
C GLU A 56 14.00 3.14 -0.78
N ALA A 57 13.74 3.68 0.42
CA ALA A 57 14.43 4.87 0.93
C ALA A 57 15.19 4.64 2.25
N ILE A 58 14.76 3.65 3.05
CA ILE A 58 15.36 3.32 4.36
C ILE A 58 15.56 1.80 4.47
N ASN A 59 16.67 1.40 5.09
CA ASN A 59 17.21 0.03 5.05
C ASN A 59 16.28 -1.06 5.59
N HIS A 60 15.40 -0.72 6.52
CA HIS A 60 14.51 -1.68 7.18
C HIS A 60 13.18 -1.86 6.44
N CYS A 61 12.89 -1.07 5.40
CA CYS A 61 11.75 -1.29 4.51
C CYS A 61 12.11 -2.35 3.48
N LEU A 62 11.59 -3.56 3.66
CA LEU A 62 11.98 -4.74 2.90
C LEU A 62 11.21 -4.90 1.58
N LEU A 63 10.00 -4.33 1.47
CA LEU A 63 9.20 -4.46 0.25
C LEU A 63 9.73 -3.54 -0.85
N THR A 64 10.06 -4.13 -2.01
CA THR A 64 10.52 -3.40 -3.20
C THR A 64 9.35 -2.99 -4.09
N ARG A 65 9.54 -1.94 -4.91
CA ARG A 65 8.54 -1.51 -5.89
C ARG A 65 8.29 -2.60 -6.94
N ALA A 66 9.32 -3.35 -7.31
CA ALA A 66 9.22 -4.45 -8.25
C ALA A 66 8.33 -5.58 -7.70
N GLU A 67 8.56 -5.99 -6.46
CA GLU A 67 7.76 -7.02 -5.79
C GLU A 67 6.30 -6.59 -5.63
N LEU A 68 6.04 -5.34 -5.23
CA LEU A 68 4.67 -4.85 -5.13
C LEU A 68 3.98 -4.80 -6.51
N ARG A 69 4.70 -4.45 -7.57
CA ARG A 69 4.16 -4.43 -8.94
C ARG A 69 3.81 -5.83 -9.42
N GLU A 70 4.67 -6.82 -9.19
CA GLU A 70 4.39 -8.23 -9.48
C GLU A 70 3.15 -8.70 -8.73
N PHE A 71 3.09 -8.44 -7.42
CA PHE A 71 1.94 -8.78 -6.59
C PHE A 71 0.62 -8.16 -7.11
N THR A 72 0.66 -6.93 -7.63
CA THR A 72 -0.54 -6.30 -8.19
C THR A 72 -1.05 -6.98 -9.46
N LEU A 73 -0.13 -7.46 -10.31
CA LEU A 73 -0.46 -8.20 -11.53
C LEU A 73 -1.05 -9.58 -11.19
N GLU A 74 -0.45 -10.29 -10.23
CA GLU A 74 -0.93 -11.60 -9.76
C GLU A 74 -2.39 -11.56 -9.28
N HIS A 75 -2.80 -10.44 -8.68
CA HIS A 75 -4.13 -10.27 -8.10
C HIS A 75 -5.09 -9.44 -8.97
N GLY A 76 -4.65 -8.99 -10.14
CA GLY A 76 -5.49 -8.19 -11.06
C GLY A 76 -5.90 -6.82 -10.50
N ILE A 77 -5.03 -6.18 -9.71
CA ILE A 77 -5.26 -4.88 -9.06
C ILE A 77 -4.30 -3.79 -9.56
N GLU A 78 -3.56 -4.04 -10.64
CA GLU A 78 -2.54 -3.15 -11.19
C GLU A 78 -3.10 -1.79 -11.65
N LYS A 79 -4.40 -1.71 -11.95
CA LYS A 79 -5.06 -0.46 -12.35
C LYS A 79 -5.39 0.44 -11.17
N GLN A 80 -5.61 -0.13 -10.00
CA GLN A 80 -5.99 0.57 -8.78
C GLN A 80 -4.78 0.96 -7.92
N VAL A 81 -3.60 0.36 -8.15
CA VAL A 81 -2.40 0.60 -7.32
C VAL A 81 -1.37 1.41 -8.10
N ARG A 82 -1.12 2.64 -7.64
CA ARG A 82 -0.05 3.52 -8.14
C ARG A 82 1.21 3.30 -7.30
N ILE A 83 2.32 3.01 -7.96
CA ILE A 83 3.64 2.79 -7.36
C ILE A 83 4.61 3.81 -7.97
N PRO A 84 4.54 5.08 -7.53
CA PRO A 84 5.30 6.17 -8.16
C PRO A 84 6.80 6.02 -7.96
N ALA A 85 7.57 6.47 -8.95
CA ALA A 85 8.99 6.75 -8.82
C ALA A 85 9.23 8.02 -7.97
N ASP A 86 10.46 8.19 -7.49
CA ASP A 86 10.84 9.41 -6.77
C ASP A 86 10.69 10.63 -7.70
N GLY A 87 9.91 11.62 -7.27
CA GLY A 87 9.62 12.84 -8.04
C GLY A 87 8.48 12.73 -9.06
N GLU A 88 7.82 11.58 -9.17
CA GLU A 88 6.65 11.42 -10.04
C GLU A 88 5.43 12.19 -9.52
N ILE A 89 4.70 12.85 -10.42
CA ILE A 89 3.49 13.61 -10.12
C ILE A 89 2.27 12.80 -10.54
N LEU A 90 1.33 12.60 -9.62
CA LEU A 90 0.03 11.97 -9.87
C LEU A 90 -1.08 13.03 -9.89
N THR A 91 -2.05 12.87 -10.79
CA THR A 91 -3.25 13.73 -10.88
C THR A 91 -4.49 12.87 -10.71
N PHE A 92 -5.51 13.41 -10.04
CA PHE A 92 -6.76 12.74 -9.69
C PHE A 92 -7.95 13.67 -9.99
#